data_AF-A0A961CWX1-F1
#
_entry.id   AF-A0A961CWX1-F1
#
_cell.length_a   1.000
_cell.length_b   1.000
_cell.length_c   1.000
_cell.angle_alpha   90.00
_cell.angle_beta   90.00
_cell.angle_gamma   90.00
#
_symmetry.space_group_name_H-M   'P 1'
#
loop_
_entity.id
_entity.type
_entity.pdbx_description
1 polymer ?
#
loop_
_entity_poly.entity_id
_entity_poly.type
_entity_poly.pdbx_seq_one_letter_code
_entity_poly.pdbx_strand_id
1 'polypeptide(L)' 'IGRQGLNQRGDLGTLNLAGVPVVMLESGNMHNSGDLAMLRSAEGQDRIAESIVRAFEGYFA' A
#
# COMPACT_ATOMS: atom_id res chain seq x y z
N ILE A 1 2.51 -5.06 15.00
CA ILE A 1 1.24 -5.06 14.24
C ILE A 1 0.84 -3.60 14.05
N GLY A 2 0.44 -3.23 12.84
CA GLY A 2 0.04 -1.86 12.54
C GLY A 2 -1.23 -1.43 13.26
N ARG A 3 -1.46 -0.11 13.32
CA ARG A 3 -2.70 0.49 13.84
C ARG A 3 -3.19 1.51 12.84
N GLN A 4 -4.50 1.53 12.59
CA GLN A 4 -5.15 2.50 11.70
C GLN A 4 -4.49 2.56 10.30
N GLY A 5 -4.08 1.41 9.75
CA GLY A 5 -3.45 1.32 8.43
C GLY A 5 -1.96 1.68 8.38
N LEU A 6 -1.34 2.06 9.51
CA LEU A 6 0.09 2.40 9.58
C LEU A 6 0.88 1.39 10.39
N ASN A 7 2.05 1.00 9.88
CA ASN A 7 2.96 0.07 10.56
C ASN A 7 4.41 0.53 10.40
N GLN A 8 4.93 1.23 11.42
CA GLN A 8 6.35 1.57 11.49
C GLN A 8 7.17 0.33 11.86
N ARG A 9 8.26 0.08 11.13
CA ARG A 9 9.10 -1.10 11.28
C ARG A 9 10.52 -0.84 10.77
N GLY A 10 11.50 -1.58 11.29
CA GLY A 10 12.93 -1.42 10.98
C GLY A 10 13.57 -2.64 10.33
N ASP A 11 12.79 -3.63 9.94
CA ASP A 11 13.24 -4.91 9.39
C ASP A 11 13.17 -4.98 7.84
N LEU A 12 12.88 -3.86 7.17
CA LEU A 12 12.78 -3.77 5.72
C LEU A 12 13.93 -2.95 5.13
N GLY A 13 14.85 -3.62 4.45
CA GLY A 13 16.03 -2.97 3.83
C GLY A 13 15.67 -1.83 2.88
N THR A 14 14.60 -2.00 2.07
CA THR A 14 14.12 -0.96 1.15
C THR A 14 13.72 0.33 1.88
N LEU A 15 13.02 0.22 3.02
CA LEU A 15 12.63 1.39 3.81
C LEU A 15 13.84 1.99 4.54
N ASN A 16 14.70 1.13 5.09
CA ASN A 16 15.85 1.56 5.89
C ASN A 16 16.93 2.29 5.07
N LEU A 17 17.07 1.95 3.77
CA LEU A 17 18.13 2.45 2.91
C LEU A 17 17.67 3.53 1.92
N ALA A 18 16.39 3.92 1.94
CA ALA A 18 15.89 4.92 1.00
C ALA A 18 16.48 6.31 1.28
N GLY A 19 17.07 6.92 0.25
CA GLY A 19 17.56 8.31 0.28
C GLY A 19 16.49 9.36 -0.04
N VAL A 20 15.23 8.93 -0.21
CA VAL A 20 14.08 9.74 -0.59
C VAL A 20 12.85 9.27 0.21
N PRO A 21 11.76 10.05 0.28
CA PRO A 21 10.50 9.61 0.86
C PRO A 21 10.03 8.28 0.26
N VAL A 22 9.74 7.29 1.12
CA VAL A 22 9.34 5.95 0.70
C VAL A 22 8.28 5.39 1.65
N VAL A 23 7.36 4.60 1.11
CA VAL A 23 6.42 3.75 1.86
C VAL A 23 6.35 2.38 1.19
N MET A 24 5.99 1.35 1.96
CA MET A 24 5.59 0.06 1.41
C MET A 24 4.09 -0.12 1.64
N LEU A 25 3.34 -0.35 0.56
CA LEU A 25 1.90 -0.51 0.61
C LEU A 25 1.55 -1.99 0.61
N GLU A 26 0.87 -2.43 1.67
CA GLU A 26 0.19 -3.72 1.73
C GLU A 26 -1.28 -3.51 1.34
N SER A 27 -1.64 -3.77 0.08
CA SER A 27 -2.96 -3.45 -0.46
C SER A 27 -4.10 -4.37 0.00
N GLY A 28 -3.78 -5.47 0.68
CA GLY A 28 -4.76 -6.42 1.23
C GLY A 28 -4.10 -7.72 1.67
N ASN A 29 -4.89 -8.60 2.29
CA ASN A 29 -4.45 -9.92 2.72
C ASN A 29 -4.92 -11.02 1.75
N MET A 30 -4.02 -11.64 1.00
CA MET A 30 -4.37 -12.71 0.04
C MET A 30 -4.99 -13.96 0.69
N HIS A 31 -4.84 -14.17 2.00
CA HIS A 31 -5.51 -15.25 2.72
C HIS A 31 -6.94 -14.90 3.13
N ASN A 32 -7.33 -13.62 3.10
CA ASN A 32 -8.71 -13.19 3.26
C ASN A 32 -9.42 -13.30 1.90
N SER A 33 -10.54 -14.03 1.84
CA SER A 33 -11.24 -14.27 0.57
C SER A 33 -11.81 -13.01 -0.07
N GLY A 34 -12.21 -12.01 0.73
CA GLY A 34 -12.70 -10.72 0.25
C GLY A 34 -11.59 -9.88 -0.38
N ASP A 35 -10.47 -9.74 0.33
CA ASP A 35 -9.30 -9.04 -0.20
C ASP A 35 -8.75 -9.76 -1.42
N LEU A 36 -8.66 -11.09 -1.40
CA LEU A 36 -8.20 -11.87 -2.54
C LEU A 36 -9.07 -11.68 -3.78
N ALA A 37 -10.39 -11.62 -3.62
CA ALA A 37 -11.31 -11.39 -4.73
C ALA A 37 -11.08 -9.98 -5.33
N MET A 38 -10.92 -8.97 -4.48
CA MET A 38 -10.62 -7.60 -4.90
C MET A 38 -9.24 -7.50 -5.58
N LEU A 39 -8.20 -8.09 -5.01
CA LEU A 39 -6.84 -8.07 -5.56
C LEU A 39 -6.72 -8.80 -6.91
N ARG A 40 -7.64 -9.72 -7.23
CA ARG A 40 -7.68 -10.48 -8.49
C ARG A 40 -8.56 -9.86 -9.57
N SER A 41 -9.49 -8.97 -9.23
CA SER A 41 -10.37 -8.35 -10.22
C SER A 41 -9.74 -7.11 -10.85
N ALA A 42 -10.03 -6.86 -12.12
CA ALA A 42 -9.55 -5.67 -12.81
C ALA A 42 -10.06 -4.40 -12.11
N GLU A 43 -11.33 -4.38 -11.72
CA GLU A 43 -11.95 -3.23 -11.04
C GLU A 43 -11.31 -2.95 -9.66
N GLY A 44 -10.90 -4.01 -8.95
CA GLY A 44 -10.22 -3.87 -7.66
C GLY A 44 -8.80 -3.34 -7.82
N GLN A 45 -8.08 -3.83 -8.81
CA GLN A 45 -6.74 -3.34 -9.17
C GLN A 45 -6.78 -1.87 -9.61
N ASP A 46 -7.74 -1.50 -10.46
CA ASP A 46 -7.95 -0.10 -10.89
C ASP A 46 -8.25 0.81 -9.70
N ARG A 47 -9.11 0.37 -8.78
CA ARG A 47 -9.41 1.13 -7.54
C ARG A 47 -8.18 1.34 -6.66
N ILE A 48 -7.30 0.33 -6.54
CA ILE A 48 -6.04 0.48 -5.82
C ILE A 48 -5.13 1.49 -6.53
N ALA A 49 -5.00 1.38 -7.85
CA ALA A 49 -4.18 2.29 -8.65
C ALA A 49 -4.65 3.75 -8.52
N GLU A 50 -5.95 4.02 -8.63
CA GLU A 50 -6.54 5.35 -8.42
C GLU A 50 -6.24 5.90 -7.01
N SER A 51 -6.31 5.05 -5.99
CA SER A 51 -6.01 5.45 -4.60
C SER A 51 -4.54 5.85 -4.44
N ILE A 52 -3.63 5.15 -5.12
CA ILE A 52 -2.20 5.50 -5.14
C ILE A 52 -2.00 6.85 -5.84
N VAL A 53 -2.62 7.07 -7.01
CA VAL A 53 -2.50 8.36 -7.72
C VAL A 53 -2.96 9.52 -6.84
N ARG A 54 -4.13 9.41 -6.20
CA ARG A 54 -4.62 10.46 -5.29
C ARG A 54 -3.69 10.71 -4.10
N ALA A 55 -3.07 9.66 -3.56
CA ALA A 55 -2.10 9.80 -2.48
C ALA A 55 -0.84 10.56 -2.94
N PHE A 56 -0.35 10.27 -4.15
CA PHE A 56 0.78 10.98 -4.74
C PHE A 56 0.43 12.45 -5.03
N GLU A 57 -0.74 12.72 -5.62
CA GLU A 57 -1.23 14.08 -5.84
C GLU A 57 -1.30 14.87 -4.52
N GLY A 58 -1.82 14.25 -3.45
CA GLY A 58 -1.86 14.88 -2.13
C GLY A 58 -0.50 15.07 -1.45
N TYR A 59 0.49 14.22 -1.76
CA TYR A 59 1.84 14.34 -1.21
C TYR A 59 2.67 15.44 -1.89
N PHE A 60 2.45 15.65 -3.19
CA PHE A 60 3.21 16.60 -4.00
C PHE A 60 2.53 17.96 -4.21
N ALA A 61 1.30 18.14 -3.74
CA ALA A 61 0.62 19.44 -3.69
C ALA A 61 1.25 20.37 -2.65
#